data_AF-A0A5C5CDD5-F1
#
_entry.id   AF-A0A5C5CDD5-F1
#
_cell.length_a   1.000
_cell.length_b   1.000
_cell.length_c   1.000
_cell.angle_alpha   90.00
_cell.angle_beta   90.00
_cell.angle_gamma   90.00
#
_symmetry.space_group_name_H-M   'P 1'
#
loop_
_entity.id
_entity.type
_entity.pdbx_description
1 polymer ?
#
loop_
_entity_poly.entity_id
_entity_poly.type
_entity_poly.pdbx_seq_one_letter_code
_entity_poly.pdbx_strand_id
1 'polypeptide(L)'
;ISQPVIDTVQDNAGNTQGLVSNGGLTDDNRPVLTGHAEAGSRVDIHVFGPGGKELYHQSVTAGNDGSWTYQPEAFTTHGNYSFGITGVDQAGNAWRDYGDKFTVKYVGSNQDADAPDTATNIQVYDDVGTLQGDLANGSTTDDNHPTISGNATAGDLIMISDNGKAIGSVTVDSKGHWSFTPTTALSNAEHSITAVVKDPVTGKVSDATEAFHFTVETQAPLVSGHEYFEGGSDDSTDTLVFASGLQVSNVGDSYLSVISSSFRAEDPNNSKQTILGDNHASGISNQGGEGGILFTLPGAAQTISFDYAVAQSLTIYDTNHNVIAHMVPDYNNGSGSGVIGDAISTDYSWCHFEYTAPQGVTIGSFSVDSGFSWVDNVNWSTSGSTSPWSQSTDINNEAFDLTNHAHNTLALSYNDVITHAEQNLYIQDGKEQFAIKGDNGDVLQLKVADFDHDSWINTGSVSAGVVQYDVYQHAGDNLEMLIQHGVQLHQVI
;
A
#
# COMPACT_ATOMS: atom_id res chain seq x y z
N ILE A 1 63.74 -49.88 -2.81
CA ILE A 1 63.11 -48.62 -2.39
C ILE A 1 62.02 -48.80 -1.34
N SER A 2 62.15 -48.08 -0.21
CA SER A 2 61.08 -47.83 0.76
C SER A 2 60.00 -46.92 0.18
N GLN A 3 58.75 -47.10 0.57
CA GLN A 3 57.67 -46.21 0.15
C GLN A 3 57.98 -44.76 0.57
N PRO A 4 57.97 -43.78 -0.35
CA PRO A 4 58.04 -42.37 0.01
C PRO A 4 56.74 -41.93 0.68
N VAL A 5 56.84 -41.09 1.71
CA VAL A 5 55.69 -40.66 2.53
C VAL A 5 55.64 -39.14 2.65
N ILE A 6 54.43 -38.60 2.81
CA ILE A 6 54.19 -37.22 3.24
C ILE A 6 54.05 -37.25 4.76
N ASP A 7 54.88 -36.50 5.48
CA ASP A 7 54.79 -36.42 6.94
C ASP A 7 53.90 -35.25 7.38
N THR A 8 54.07 -34.09 6.75
CA THR A 8 53.31 -32.89 7.08
C THR A 8 52.96 -32.07 5.85
N VAL A 9 51.80 -31.42 5.93
CA VAL A 9 51.38 -30.35 5.03
C VAL A 9 51.19 -29.12 5.88
N GLN A 10 51.87 -28.03 5.53
CA GLN A 10 51.87 -26.79 6.28
C GLN A 10 51.27 -25.68 5.43
N ASP A 11 50.24 -25.04 5.97
CA ASP A 11 49.75 -23.75 5.53
C ASP A 11 50.71 -22.68 6.08
N ASN A 12 51.34 -21.92 5.18
CA ASN A 12 52.27 -20.87 5.54
C ASN A 12 51.94 -19.50 4.94
N ALA A 13 50.70 -19.31 4.46
CA ALA A 13 50.27 -18.08 3.83
C ALA A 13 48.79 -17.81 4.08
N GLY A 14 48.41 -16.53 4.21
CA GLY A 14 47.05 -16.16 4.57
C GLY A 14 46.85 -16.03 6.07
N ASN A 15 45.59 -16.05 6.47
CA ASN A 15 45.11 -15.83 7.83
C ASN A 15 45.13 -17.12 8.68
N THR A 16 45.05 -18.31 8.05
CA THR A 16 44.99 -19.60 8.76
C THR A 16 46.27 -20.42 8.60
N GLN A 17 47.34 -20.04 9.29
CA GLN A 17 48.63 -20.73 9.20
C GLN A 17 48.76 -21.89 10.19
N GLY A 18 49.44 -22.97 9.79
CA GLY A 18 49.70 -24.12 10.66
C GLY A 18 49.77 -25.46 9.94
N LEU A 19 49.77 -26.56 10.71
CA LEU A 19 49.72 -27.91 10.14
C LEU A 19 48.29 -28.24 9.69
N VAL A 20 48.17 -28.67 8.44
CA VAL A 20 46.91 -29.12 7.83
C VAL A 20 46.82 -30.64 8.00
N SER A 21 45.71 -31.14 8.54
CA SER A 21 45.44 -32.58 8.61
C SER A 21 44.95 -33.13 7.26
N ASN A 22 45.04 -34.44 7.03
CA ASN A 22 44.49 -35.03 5.80
C ASN A 22 42.97 -34.80 5.72
N GLY A 23 42.52 -34.12 4.67
CA GLY A 23 41.15 -33.61 4.48
C GLY A 23 40.88 -32.23 5.09
N GLY A 24 41.88 -31.58 5.69
CA GLY A 24 41.77 -30.29 6.35
C GLY A 24 41.64 -29.10 5.39
N LEU A 25 41.21 -27.95 5.92
CA LEU A 25 41.10 -26.68 5.20
C LEU A 25 42.46 -25.96 5.13
N THR A 26 42.65 -25.15 4.09
CA THR A 26 43.82 -24.27 3.91
C THR A 26 43.43 -23.05 3.07
N ASP A 27 43.85 -21.85 3.50
CA ASP A 27 43.74 -20.61 2.73
C ASP A 27 45.03 -20.29 1.95
N ASP A 28 46.11 -21.00 2.26
CA ASP A 28 47.32 -21.05 1.44
C ASP A 28 47.08 -21.78 0.11
N ASN A 29 47.32 -21.07 -1.00
CA ASN A 29 47.18 -21.62 -2.34
C ASN A 29 48.41 -22.42 -2.80
N ARG A 30 49.44 -22.50 -1.96
CA ARG A 30 50.71 -23.19 -2.19
C ARG A 30 51.25 -23.80 -0.88
N PRO A 31 50.49 -24.72 -0.22
CA PRO A 31 50.91 -25.30 1.04
C PRO A 31 52.23 -26.08 0.87
N VAL A 32 53.06 -26.06 1.91
CA VAL A 32 54.37 -26.73 1.90
C VAL A 32 54.22 -28.17 2.37
N LEU A 33 54.65 -29.12 1.54
CA LEU A 33 54.72 -30.53 1.86
C LEU A 33 56.14 -30.88 2.27
N THR A 34 56.27 -31.66 3.34
CA THR A 34 57.53 -32.33 3.69
C THR A 34 57.30 -33.81 3.91
N GLY A 35 58.32 -34.60 3.61
CA GLY A 35 58.25 -36.05 3.68
C GLY A 35 59.61 -36.71 3.84
N HIS A 36 59.58 -38.04 3.93
CA HIS A 36 60.79 -38.88 3.88
C HIS A 36 60.71 -39.92 2.76
N ALA A 37 61.88 -40.30 2.25
CA ALA A 37 62.10 -41.39 1.31
C ALA A 37 63.52 -41.97 1.49
N GLU A 38 63.89 -42.97 0.71
CA GLU A 38 65.27 -43.50 0.71
C GLU A 38 66.26 -42.40 0.29
N ALA A 39 67.37 -42.24 1.02
CA ALA A 39 68.33 -41.17 0.77
C ALA A 39 68.86 -41.18 -0.67
N GLY A 40 68.84 -40.02 -1.34
CA GLY A 40 69.25 -39.89 -2.73
C GLY A 40 68.30 -40.49 -3.77
N SER A 41 67.14 -41.02 -3.37
CA SER A 41 66.09 -41.47 -4.29
C SER A 41 65.30 -40.29 -4.87
N ARG A 42 64.71 -40.49 -6.05
CA ARG A 42 63.77 -39.55 -6.66
C ARG A 42 62.38 -39.79 -6.09
N VAL A 43 61.70 -38.73 -5.68
CA VAL A 43 60.31 -38.70 -5.23
C VAL A 43 59.49 -37.97 -6.29
N ASP A 44 58.49 -38.64 -6.85
CA ASP A 44 57.59 -38.11 -7.88
C ASP A 44 56.24 -37.77 -7.22
N ILE A 45 55.90 -36.48 -7.16
CA ILE A 45 54.68 -35.93 -6.55
C ILE A 45 53.64 -35.63 -7.64
N HIS A 46 52.49 -36.30 -7.57
CA HIS A 46 51.37 -36.14 -8.49
C HIS A 46 50.27 -35.30 -7.83
N VAL A 47 49.87 -34.20 -8.48
CA VAL A 47 48.89 -33.25 -7.95
C VAL A 47 47.56 -33.44 -8.68
N PHE A 48 46.50 -33.71 -7.92
CA PHE A 48 45.13 -33.88 -8.41
C PHE A 48 44.29 -32.68 -7.99
N GLY A 49 43.50 -32.14 -8.91
CA GLY A 49 42.62 -31.00 -8.64
C GLY A 49 41.18 -31.42 -8.30
N PRO A 50 40.28 -30.44 -8.12
CA PRO A 50 38.86 -30.68 -7.94
C PRO A 50 38.29 -31.59 -9.03
N GLY A 51 37.52 -32.62 -8.63
CA GLY A 51 37.02 -33.67 -9.52
C GLY A 51 37.97 -34.86 -9.71
N GLY A 52 39.12 -34.87 -9.04
CA GLY A 52 40.03 -36.02 -8.97
C GLY A 52 40.93 -36.22 -10.19
N LYS A 53 40.93 -35.27 -11.13
CA LYS A 53 41.80 -35.29 -12.32
C LYS A 53 43.23 -34.90 -11.92
N GLU A 54 44.21 -35.66 -12.41
CA GLU A 54 45.62 -35.28 -12.31
C GLU A 54 45.88 -34.01 -13.13
N LEU A 55 46.42 -32.99 -12.47
CA LEU A 55 46.75 -31.71 -13.09
C LEU A 55 48.15 -31.77 -13.70
N TYR A 56 49.12 -32.20 -12.88
CA TYR A 56 50.53 -32.33 -13.25
C TYR A 56 51.27 -33.18 -12.20
N HIS A 57 52.52 -33.51 -12.47
CA HIS A 57 53.42 -34.12 -11.50
C HIS A 57 54.80 -33.45 -11.54
N GLN A 58 55.53 -33.51 -10.43
CA GLN A 58 56.88 -32.94 -10.29
C GLN A 58 57.77 -33.87 -9.47
N SER A 59 59.08 -33.83 -9.75
CA SER A 59 60.05 -34.69 -9.06
C SER A 59 60.98 -33.88 -8.16
N VAL A 60 61.25 -34.40 -6.97
CA VAL A 60 62.31 -33.93 -6.06
C VAL A 60 63.27 -35.09 -5.75
N THR A 61 64.45 -34.78 -5.22
CA THR A 61 65.41 -35.80 -4.75
C THR A 61 65.47 -35.74 -3.23
N ALA A 62 65.34 -36.90 -2.58
CA ALA A 62 65.50 -37.00 -1.14
C ALA A 62 66.96 -36.72 -0.75
N GLY A 63 67.15 -35.94 0.31
CA GLY A 63 68.46 -35.60 0.85
C GLY A 63 69.22 -36.82 1.37
N ASN A 64 70.45 -36.59 1.83
CA ASN A 64 71.28 -37.65 2.43
C ASN A 64 70.70 -38.21 3.74
N ASP A 65 69.83 -37.45 4.39
CA ASP A 65 69.05 -37.84 5.57
C ASP A 65 67.68 -38.44 5.22
N GLY A 66 67.35 -38.55 3.93
CA GLY A 66 66.07 -39.05 3.44
C GLY A 66 64.95 -38.02 3.39
N SER A 67 65.17 -36.79 3.85
CA SER A 67 64.15 -35.74 3.85
C SER A 67 63.90 -35.15 2.47
N TRP A 68 62.68 -34.70 2.21
CA TRP A 68 62.33 -33.93 1.01
C TRP A 68 61.27 -32.86 1.32
N THR A 69 61.25 -31.81 0.50
CA THR A 69 60.25 -30.74 0.57
C THR A 69 59.72 -30.41 -0.82
N TYR A 70 58.46 -30.02 -0.89
CA TYR A 70 57.78 -29.68 -2.13
C TYR A 70 56.73 -28.59 -1.87
N GLN A 71 56.62 -27.64 -2.80
CA GLN A 71 55.57 -26.63 -2.81
C GLN A 71 54.88 -26.65 -4.18
N PRO A 72 53.55 -26.82 -4.28
CA PRO A 72 52.86 -26.91 -5.55
C PRO A 72 52.81 -25.56 -6.29
N GLU A 73 52.42 -25.61 -7.55
CA GLU A 73 51.87 -24.46 -8.28
C GLU A 73 50.60 -23.94 -7.59
N ALA A 74 50.33 -22.64 -7.72
CA ALA A 74 49.22 -21.98 -7.06
C ALA A 74 47.86 -22.61 -7.46
N PHE A 75 47.05 -22.94 -6.47
CA PHE A 75 45.67 -23.34 -6.69
C PHE A 75 44.85 -22.17 -7.24
N THR A 76 44.17 -22.39 -8.35
CA THR A 76 43.40 -21.36 -9.08
C THR A 76 41.90 -21.47 -8.87
N THR A 77 41.42 -22.52 -8.21
CA THR A 77 39.99 -22.78 -7.97
C THR A 77 39.81 -23.39 -6.58
N HIS A 78 38.70 -23.08 -5.91
CA HIS A 78 38.36 -23.72 -4.64
C HIS A 78 38.06 -25.22 -4.80
N GLY A 79 38.32 -25.99 -3.75
CA GLY A 79 37.94 -27.41 -3.69
C GLY A 79 39.05 -28.33 -3.18
N ASN A 80 38.84 -29.63 -3.37
CA ASN A 80 39.76 -30.65 -2.88
C ASN A 80 40.94 -30.81 -3.85
N TYR A 81 42.15 -30.65 -3.32
CA TYR A 81 43.40 -30.99 -3.98
C TYR A 81 44.04 -32.18 -3.26
N SER A 82 44.49 -33.18 -4.02
CA SER A 82 45.10 -34.37 -3.46
C SER A 82 46.51 -34.60 -4.00
N PHE A 83 47.39 -35.17 -3.20
CA PHE A 83 48.78 -35.46 -3.52
C PHE A 83 49.03 -36.96 -3.44
N GLY A 84 49.47 -37.56 -4.55
CA GLY A 84 49.96 -38.93 -4.60
C GLY A 84 51.48 -38.95 -4.76
N ILE A 85 52.18 -39.85 -4.07
CA ILE A 85 53.65 -39.91 -4.11
C ILE A 85 54.11 -41.26 -4.64
N THR A 86 55.05 -41.24 -5.59
CA THR A 86 55.80 -42.42 -6.05
C THR A 86 57.30 -42.15 -5.94
N GLY A 87 58.14 -43.16 -6.17
CA GLY A 87 59.59 -42.94 -6.09
C GLY A 87 60.42 -43.98 -6.84
N VAL A 88 61.67 -43.62 -7.11
CA VAL A 88 62.67 -44.48 -7.76
C VAL A 88 64.03 -44.32 -7.08
N ASP A 89 64.63 -45.43 -6.66
CA ASP A 89 65.98 -45.42 -6.06
C ASP A 89 67.09 -45.23 -7.10
N GLN A 90 68.32 -45.07 -6.62
CA GLN A 90 69.50 -44.86 -7.47
C GLN A 90 69.84 -46.07 -8.36
N ALA A 91 69.38 -47.27 -8.00
CA ALA A 91 69.53 -48.48 -8.80
C ALA A 91 68.41 -48.63 -9.85
N GLY A 92 67.41 -47.74 -9.85
CA GLY A 92 66.29 -47.74 -10.78
C GLY A 92 65.09 -48.58 -10.35
N ASN A 93 65.07 -49.13 -9.13
CA ASN A 93 63.88 -49.81 -8.63
C ASN A 93 62.83 -48.76 -8.25
N ALA A 94 61.56 -49.05 -8.54
CA ALA A 94 60.47 -48.09 -8.41
C ALA A 94 59.39 -48.56 -7.43
N TRP A 95 58.87 -47.63 -6.64
CA TRP A 95 57.58 -47.74 -5.97
C TRP A 95 56.56 -46.93 -6.78
N ARG A 96 55.57 -47.58 -7.38
CA ARG A 96 54.66 -46.96 -8.38
C ARG A 96 53.21 -46.82 -7.94
N ASP A 97 52.89 -47.27 -6.72
CA ASP A 97 51.56 -47.12 -6.15
C ASP A 97 51.51 -45.88 -5.25
N TYR A 98 50.50 -45.03 -5.44
CA TYR A 98 50.31 -43.83 -4.62
C TYR A 98 49.88 -44.17 -3.19
N GLY A 99 49.24 -45.32 -2.97
CA GLY A 99 48.52 -45.58 -1.73
C GLY A 99 47.40 -44.55 -1.49
N ASP A 100 47.13 -44.24 -0.22
CA ASP A 100 46.19 -43.17 0.16
C ASP A 100 46.80 -41.79 -0.13
N LYS A 101 46.05 -40.96 -0.86
CA LYS A 101 46.47 -39.58 -1.16
C LYS A 101 46.27 -38.68 0.06
N PHE A 102 47.19 -37.74 0.26
CA PHE A 102 46.96 -36.64 1.19
C PHE A 102 46.09 -35.58 0.51
N THR A 103 44.99 -35.18 1.11
CA THR A 103 44.04 -34.22 0.55
C THR A 103 43.98 -32.96 1.39
N VAL A 104 43.91 -31.80 0.75
CA VAL A 104 43.59 -30.51 1.37
C VAL A 104 42.38 -29.91 0.66
N LYS A 105 41.53 -29.18 1.39
CA LYS A 105 40.42 -28.42 0.83
C LYS A 105 40.82 -26.94 0.81
N TYR A 106 41.24 -26.48 -0.36
CA TYR A 106 41.63 -25.09 -0.57
C TYR A 106 40.40 -24.19 -0.68
N VAL A 107 40.35 -23.15 0.15
CA VAL A 107 39.19 -22.25 0.28
C VAL A 107 39.46 -20.80 -0.18
N GLY A 108 40.68 -20.48 -0.60
CA GLY A 108 41.05 -19.13 -1.01
C GLY A 108 41.34 -18.18 0.15
N SER A 109 41.73 -16.93 -0.15
CA SER A 109 42.08 -15.91 0.84
C SER A 109 40.89 -15.27 1.56
N ASN A 110 39.66 -15.64 1.19
CA ASN A 110 38.44 -15.20 1.85
C ASN A 110 37.98 -16.29 2.83
N GLN A 111 38.17 -16.02 4.13
CA GLN A 111 37.39 -16.58 5.27
C GLN A 111 37.67 -18.07 5.57
N ASP A 112 38.56 -18.35 6.54
CA ASP A 112 38.23 -18.58 7.96
C ASP A 112 37.36 -19.83 8.21
N ALA A 113 37.76 -20.63 9.20
CA ALA A 113 36.98 -21.73 9.74
C ALA A 113 35.80 -21.23 10.62
N ASP A 114 35.43 -19.96 10.53
CA ASP A 114 34.29 -19.35 11.22
C ASP A 114 33.10 -19.12 10.28
N ALA A 115 31.96 -18.71 10.84
CA ALA A 115 30.78 -18.36 10.06
C ALA A 115 30.98 -17.00 9.36
N PRO A 116 30.28 -16.73 8.23
CA PRO A 116 30.32 -15.40 7.62
C PRO A 116 29.86 -14.32 8.59
N ASP A 117 30.39 -13.11 8.43
CA ASP A 117 29.86 -11.92 9.11
C ASP A 117 28.40 -11.67 8.72
N THR A 118 27.61 -11.18 9.66
CA THR A 118 26.22 -10.76 9.41
C THR A 118 26.18 -9.60 8.41
N ALA A 119 25.18 -9.60 7.52
CA ALA A 119 24.97 -8.52 6.56
C ALA A 119 24.77 -7.17 7.27
N THR A 120 25.21 -6.10 6.63
CA THR A 120 25.16 -4.73 7.19
C THR A 120 24.45 -3.78 6.24
N ASN A 121 24.09 -2.59 6.75
CA ASN A 121 23.43 -1.54 5.98
C ASN A 121 22.14 -2.03 5.29
N ILE A 122 21.28 -2.72 6.04
CA ILE A 122 19.97 -3.15 5.53
C ILE A 122 19.12 -1.92 5.26
N GLN A 123 18.69 -1.77 4.02
CA GLN A 123 17.79 -0.71 3.57
C GLN A 123 16.59 -1.33 2.85
N VAL A 124 15.44 -0.66 2.97
CA VAL A 124 14.21 -0.99 2.26
C VAL A 124 13.81 0.26 1.48
N TYR A 125 13.61 0.13 0.18
CA TYR A 125 13.31 1.23 -0.73
C TYR A 125 11.93 1.05 -1.35
N ASP A 126 11.15 2.13 -1.32
CA ASP A 126 9.84 2.27 -1.96
C ASP A 126 10.01 2.98 -3.32
N ASP A 127 9.55 2.34 -4.40
CA ASP A 127 9.53 2.90 -5.75
C ASP A 127 8.13 3.10 -6.36
N VAL A 128 7.08 3.05 -5.52
CA VAL A 128 5.68 3.18 -5.90
C VAL A 128 5.09 4.49 -5.33
N GLY A 129 3.99 4.95 -5.93
CA GLY A 129 3.26 6.09 -5.38
C GLY A 129 3.97 7.44 -5.48
N THR A 130 3.49 8.38 -4.67
CA THR A 130 3.99 9.77 -4.63
C THR A 130 5.07 9.99 -3.58
N LEU A 131 5.21 9.06 -2.62
CA LEU A 131 6.17 9.13 -1.52
C LEU A 131 7.21 8.02 -1.65
N GLN A 132 8.14 8.19 -2.59
CA GLN A 132 9.21 7.22 -2.87
C GLN A 132 10.48 7.52 -2.09
N GLY A 133 11.28 6.49 -1.81
CA GLY A 133 12.60 6.64 -1.20
C GLY A 133 13.00 5.50 -0.25
N ASP A 134 14.13 5.69 0.43
CA ASP A 134 14.56 4.82 1.51
C ASP A 134 13.59 4.95 2.70
N LEU A 135 13.04 3.83 3.14
CA LEU A 135 12.17 3.76 4.31
C LEU A 135 12.99 3.88 5.60
N ALA A 136 12.42 4.52 6.61
CA ALA A 136 12.90 4.41 7.98
C ALA A 136 12.31 3.17 8.66
N ASN A 137 13.00 2.63 9.66
CA ASN A 137 12.50 1.49 10.43
C ASN A 137 11.20 1.88 11.17
N GLY A 138 10.12 1.16 10.91
CA GLY A 138 8.76 1.42 11.41
C GLY A 138 7.90 2.33 10.52
N SER A 139 8.35 2.67 9.31
CA SER A 139 7.56 3.45 8.34
C SER A 139 6.49 2.61 7.64
N THR A 140 5.53 3.28 7.02
CA THR A 140 4.53 2.70 6.11
C THR A 140 4.92 2.97 4.66
N THR A 141 4.55 2.08 3.73
CA THR A 141 4.78 2.19 2.28
C THR A 141 3.53 1.71 1.51
N ASP A 142 3.26 2.32 0.35
CA ASP A 142 2.26 1.84 -0.62
C ASP A 142 2.86 0.90 -1.69
N ASP A 143 4.14 0.56 -1.56
CA ASP A 143 4.83 -0.48 -2.33
C ASP A 143 4.75 -1.84 -1.64
N ASN A 144 4.10 -2.81 -2.30
CA ASN A 144 4.06 -4.21 -1.85
C ASN A 144 5.17 -5.10 -2.43
N HIS A 145 6.09 -4.52 -3.19
CA HIS A 145 7.30 -5.13 -3.72
C HIS A 145 8.57 -4.32 -3.37
N PRO A 146 8.76 -3.91 -2.10
CA PRO A 146 9.85 -3.01 -1.75
C PRO A 146 11.21 -3.65 -2.01
N THR A 147 12.17 -2.84 -2.45
CA THR A 147 13.52 -3.31 -2.75
C THR A 147 14.37 -3.33 -1.48
N ILE A 148 14.80 -4.54 -1.09
CA ILE A 148 15.63 -4.77 0.10
C ILE A 148 17.08 -4.87 -0.35
N SER A 149 17.98 -4.11 0.28
CA SER A 149 19.40 -4.09 -0.10
C SER A 149 20.32 -4.04 1.12
N GLY A 150 21.60 -4.33 0.90
CA GLY A 150 22.63 -4.23 1.92
C GLY A 150 24.01 -4.63 1.45
N ASN A 151 24.91 -4.83 2.41
CA ASN A 151 26.31 -5.19 2.18
C ASN A 151 26.68 -6.51 2.86
N ALA A 152 27.56 -7.28 2.22
CA ALA A 152 28.14 -8.52 2.75
C ALA A 152 29.40 -8.91 1.96
N THR A 153 30.03 -10.03 2.29
CA THR A 153 31.19 -10.55 1.56
C THR A 153 30.81 -10.92 0.13
N ALA A 154 31.58 -10.43 -0.85
CA ALA A 154 31.35 -10.70 -2.26
C ALA A 154 31.33 -12.21 -2.58
N GLY A 155 30.32 -12.65 -3.33
CA GLY A 155 30.12 -14.04 -3.71
C GLY A 155 29.32 -14.90 -2.72
N ASP A 156 29.03 -14.40 -1.51
CA ASP A 156 28.16 -15.11 -0.56
C ASP A 156 26.69 -15.06 -1.00
N LEU A 157 25.87 -15.91 -0.38
CA LEU A 157 24.43 -15.96 -0.60
C LEU A 157 23.69 -15.31 0.58
N ILE A 158 22.87 -14.31 0.30
CA ILE A 158 21.94 -13.72 1.27
C ILE A 158 20.63 -14.49 1.22
N MET A 159 20.15 -14.95 2.37
CA MET A 159 18.81 -15.53 2.55
C MET A 159 17.94 -14.51 3.28
N ILE A 160 16.86 -14.06 2.65
CA ILE A 160 15.96 -13.03 3.17
C ILE A 160 14.69 -13.69 3.72
N SER A 161 14.28 -13.28 4.92
CA SER A 161 13.04 -13.71 5.55
C SER A 161 12.16 -12.53 5.95
N ASP A 162 10.86 -12.70 5.80
CA ASP A 162 9.82 -11.80 6.31
C ASP A 162 9.04 -12.51 7.41
N ASN A 163 8.94 -11.90 8.60
CA ASN A 163 8.25 -12.47 9.75
C ASN A 163 8.72 -13.90 10.09
N GLY A 164 10.02 -14.16 9.90
CA GLY A 164 10.66 -15.46 10.12
C GLY A 164 10.46 -16.50 9.01
N LYS A 165 9.73 -16.17 7.93
CA LYS A 165 9.53 -17.04 6.77
C LYS A 165 10.45 -16.61 5.62
N ALA A 166 11.21 -17.54 5.05
CA ALA A 166 12.06 -17.26 3.90
C ALA A 166 11.22 -16.79 2.69
N ILE A 167 11.59 -15.66 2.10
CA ILE A 167 10.94 -15.05 0.93
C ILE A 167 11.84 -15.08 -0.32
N GLY A 168 13.15 -15.30 -0.16
CA GLY A 168 14.05 -15.42 -1.29
C GLY A 168 15.52 -15.43 -0.89
N SER A 169 16.38 -15.42 -1.90
CA SER A 169 17.82 -15.31 -1.74
C SER A 169 18.48 -14.62 -2.92
N VAL A 170 19.60 -13.94 -2.69
CA VAL A 170 20.39 -13.28 -3.73
C VAL A 170 21.89 -13.44 -3.46
N THR A 171 22.71 -13.52 -4.51
CA THR A 171 24.17 -13.56 -4.38
C THR A 171 24.73 -12.15 -4.27
N VAL A 172 25.68 -11.96 -3.37
CA VAL A 172 26.41 -10.70 -3.19
C VAL A 172 27.33 -10.46 -4.38
N ASP A 173 27.28 -9.26 -4.96
CA ASP A 173 28.07 -8.90 -6.12
C ASP A 173 29.58 -8.78 -5.82
N SER A 174 30.38 -8.58 -6.86
CA SER A 174 31.85 -8.45 -6.74
C SER A 174 32.32 -7.24 -5.93
N LYS A 175 31.43 -6.29 -5.63
CA LYS A 175 31.72 -5.07 -4.86
C LYS A 175 31.23 -5.19 -3.40
N GLY A 176 30.58 -6.29 -3.04
CA GLY A 176 30.06 -6.52 -1.69
C GLY A 176 28.63 -5.98 -1.48
N HIS A 177 27.91 -5.66 -2.56
CA HIS A 177 26.53 -5.17 -2.49
C HIS A 177 25.53 -6.24 -2.94
N TRP A 178 24.32 -6.18 -2.40
CA TRP A 178 23.21 -7.02 -2.85
C TRP A 178 21.89 -6.25 -2.83
N SER A 179 20.96 -6.67 -3.68
CA SER A 179 19.62 -6.10 -3.80
C SER A 179 18.63 -7.21 -4.17
N PHE A 180 17.47 -7.20 -3.52
CA PHE A 180 16.42 -8.19 -3.66
C PHE A 180 15.05 -7.50 -3.64
N THR A 181 14.29 -7.68 -4.71
CA THR A 181 12.88 -7.27 -4.82
C THR A 181 12.02 -8.54 -4.78
N PRO A 182 11.09 -8.69 -3.82
CA PRO A 182 10.18 -9.84 -3.76
C PRO A 182 9.41 -10.01 -5.07
N THR A 183 9.28 -11.23 -5.58
CA THR A 183 8.46 -11.50 -6.78
C THR A 183 6.98 -11.72 -6.45
N THR A 184 6.68 -12.05 -5.20
CA THR A 184 5.32 -12.16 -4.67
C THR A 184 5.06 -10.94 -3.81
N ALA A 185 3.93 -10.27 -4.06
CA ALA A 185 3.52 -9.10 -3.29
C ALA A 185 3.43 -9.43 -1.80
N LEU A 186 3.97 -8.55 -0.97
CA LEU A 186 3.76 -8.56 0.47
C LEU A 186 2.31 -8.14 0.76
N SER A 187 1.71 -8.72 1.81
CA SER A 187 0.34 -8.42 2.22
C SER A 187 0.23 -7.05 2.87
N ASN A 188 -0.94 -6.41 2.86
CA ASN A 188 -1.15 -5.21 3.67
C ASN A 188 -1.12 -5.56 5.17
N ALA A 189 0.03 -5.39 5.81
CA ALA A 189 0.29 -5.75 7.21
C ALA A 189 1.65 -5.19 7.67
N GLU A 190 1.96 -5.41 8.95
CA GLU A 190 3.31 -5.27 9.50
C GLU A 190 4.25 -6.37 8.99
N HIS A 191 5.45 -5.96 8.57
CA HIS A 191 6.52 -6.81 8.07
C HIS A 191 7.78 -6.67 8.93
N SER A 192 8.59 -7.74 8.96
CA SER A 192 9.83 -7.80 9.73
C SER A 192 10.88 -8.52 8.91
N ILE A 193 11.72 -7.75 8.22
CA ILE A 193 12.75 -8.27 7.33
C ILE A 193 14.03 -8.58 8.11
N THR A 194 14.54 -9.78 7.90
CA THR A 194 15.84 -10.22 8.38
C THR A 194 16.62 -10.89 7.26
N ALA A 195 17.95 -10.80 7.33
CA ALA A 195 18.85 -11.46 6.39
C ALA A 195 19.85 -12.37 7.11
N VAL A 196 20.23 -13.47 6.48
CA VAL A 196 21.31 -14.38 6.91
C VAL A 196 22.27 -14.57 5.75
N VAL A 197 23.57 -14.47 6.01
CA VAL A 197 24.62 -14.72 5.03
C VAL A 197 25.00 -16.19 5.06
N LYS A 198 25.13 -16.83 3.90
CA LYS A 198 25.56 -18.20 3.73
C LYS A 198 26.75 -18.27 2.79
N ASP A 199 27.82 -18.88 3.26
CA ASP A 199 28.96 -19.23 2.44
C ASP A 199 28.59 -20.44 1.55
N PRO A 200 28.62 -20.31 0.21
CA PRO A 200 28.26 -21.40 -0.69
C PRO A 200 29.30 -22.55 -0.73
N VAL A 201 30.54 -22.33 -0.29
CA VAL A 201 31.67 -23.27 -0.30
C VAL A 201 31.76 -24.09 1.00
N THR A 202 31.59 -23.44 2.15
CA THR A 202 31.61 -24.13 3.46
C THR A 202 30.22 -24.55 3.92
N GLY A 203 29.17 -23.86 3.46
CA GLY A 203 27.79 -24.08 3.87
C GLY A 203 27.43 -23.47 5.24
N LYS A 204 28.37 -22.78 5.89
CA LYS A 204 28.13 -22.09 7.16
C LYS A 204 27.26 -20.85 6.97
N VAL A 205 26.62 -20.43 8.05
CA VAL A 205 25.66 -19.33 8.07
C VAL A 205 26.00 -18.36 9.20
N SER A 206 25.81 -17.06 8.94
CA SER A 206 25.92 -15.99 9.94
C SER A 206 24.78 -16.04 10.96
N ASP A 207 24.88 -15.23 12.01
CA ASP A 207 23.70 -14.79 12.76
C ASP A 207 22.79 -13.94 11.85
N ALA A 208 21.50 -13.89 12.17
CA ALA A 208 20.54 -13.02 11.48
C ALA A 208 20.81 -11.53 11.78
N THR A 209 20.50 -10.66 10.83
CA THR A 209 20.51 -9.21 11.04
C THR A 209 19.50 -8.81 12.12
N GLU A 210 19.65 -7.58 12.64
CA GLU A 210 18.52 -6.91 13.28
C GLU A 210 17.34 -6.82 12.30
N ALA A 211 16.13 -6.86 12.85
CA ALA A 211 14.91 -6.79 12.06
C ALA A 211 14.67 -5.35 11.59
N PHE A 212 14.39 -5.21 10.29
CA PHE A 212 13.86 -3.99 9.72
C PHE A 212 12.33 -4.12 9.64
N HIS A 213 11.61 -3.27 10.37
CA HIS A 213 10.16 -3.24 10.43
C HIS A 213 9.59 -2.20 9.47
N PHE A 214 8.47 -2.51 8.83
CA PHE A 214 7.67 -1.56 8.07
C PHE A 214 6.26 -2.11 7.86
N THR A 215 5.32 -1.23 7.52
CA THR A 215 3.94 -1.59 7.22
C THR A 215 3.69 -1.43 5.72
N VAL A 216 3.14 -2.46 5.07
CA VAL A 216 2.62 -2.31 3.70
C VAL A 216 1.16 -1.89 3.80
N GLU A 217 0.81 -0.81 3.14
CA GLU A 217 -0.55 -0.27 3.06
C GLU A 217 -0.84 0.21 1.63
N THR A 218 -1.10 -0.74 0.73
CA THR A 218 -1.42 -0.45 -0.69
C THR A 218 -2.84 0.10 -0.91
N GLN A 219 -3.66 0.13 0.13
CA GLN A 219 -5.05 0.61 0.07
C GLN A 219 -5.31 1.45 1.30
N ALA A 220 -5.70 2.71 1.10
CA ALA A 220 -6.19 3.53 2.19
C ALA A 220 -7.45 2.88 2.81
N PRO A 221 -7.73 3.12 4.11
CA PRO A 221 -8.91 2.57 4.77
C PRO A 221 -10.19 2.98 4.04
N LEU A 222 -11.05 2.00 3.75
CA LEU A 222 -12.37 2.28 3.19
C LEU A 222 -13.26 2.95 4.25
N VAL A 223 -13.84 4.11 3.90
CA VAL A 223 -14.71 4.91 4.76
C VAL A 223 -16.03 5.20 4.05
N SER A 224 -17.09 5.37 4.85
CA SER A 224 -18.36 5.93 4.41
C SER A 224 -18.66 7.21 5.20
N GLY A 225 -19.33 8.16 4.58
CA GLY A 225 -19.70 9.41 5.21
C GLY A 225 -20.46 10.33 4.25
N HIS A 226 -20.87 11.48 4.76
CA HIS A 226 -21.60 12.49 4.02
C HIS A 226 -21.27 13.88 4.54
N GLU A 227 -21.49 14.89 3.71
CA GLU A 227 -21.42 16.30 4.05
C GLU A 227 -22.48 17.08 3.27
N TYR A 228 -23.32 17.82 4.00
CA TYR A 228 -24.50 18.56 3.49
C TYR A 228 -24.30 20.09 3.53
N PHE A 229 -23.08 20.55 3.79
CA PHE A 229 -22.66 21.97 3.79
C PHE A 229 -23.70 22.98 4.35
N GLU A 230 -24.18 22.73 5.58
CA GLU A 230 -25.14 23.61 6.25
C GLU A 230 -24.43 24.51 7.29
N GLY A 231 -24.32 25.81 7.00
CA GLY A 231 -24.04 26.86 7.99
C GLY A 231 -22.86 27.79 7.71
N GLY A 232 -23.11 29.10 7.85
CA GLY A 232 -22.11 30.16 8.05
C GLY A 232 -21.36 30.62 6.80
N SER A 233 -21.41 31.93 6.53
CA SER A 233 -20.53 32.55 5.53
C SER A 233 -19.10 32.64 6.08
N ASP A 234 -18.27 31.65 5.81
CA ASP A 234 -16.82 31.80 5.92
C ASP A 234 -16.24 31.97 4.52
N ASP A 235 -15.83 33.19 4.20
CA ASP A 235 -15.09 33.49 2.97
C ASP A 235 -13.62 33.21 3.27
N SER A 236 -13.19 31.96 3.05
CA SER A 236 -11.81 31.55 3.27
C SER A 236 -11.06 31.40 1.94
N THR A 237 -9.78 31.80 1.95
CA THR A 237 -8.84 31.55 0.85
C THR A 237 -8.07 30.24 1.02
N ASP A 238 -8.45 29.39 1.98
CA ASP A 238 -7.73 28.20 2.45
C ASP A 238 -8.63 26.96 2.49
N THR A 239 -8.02 25.78 2.62
CA THR A 239 -8.72 24.49 2.78
C THR A 239 -9.66 24.51 3.98
N LEU A 240 -10.94 24.22 3.73
CA LEU A 240 -11.95 23.94 4.75
C LEU A 240 -11.89 22.48 5.18
N VAL A 241 -11.96 22.20 6.47
CA VAL A 241 -12.00 20.83 7.02
C VAL A 241 -13.29 20.69 7.81
N PHE A 242 -14.16 19.78 7.38
CA PHE A 242 -15.46 19.53 7.98
C PHE A 242 -15.39 18.50 9.11
N ALA A 243 -16.41 18.45 9.96
CA ALA A 243 -16.50 17.48 11.07
C ALA A 243 -16.52 16.03 10.58
N SER A 244 -17.04 15.79 9.37
CA SER A 244 -16.98 14.51 8.67
C SER A 244 -15.56 14.08 8.26
N GLY A 245 -14.59 14.99 8.36
CA GLY A 245 -13.21 14.82 7.88
C GLY A 245 -13.03 15.12 6.39
N LEU A 246 -14.11 15.43 5.66
CA LEU A 246 -14.03 15.94 4.29
C LEU A 246 -13.22 17.24 4.27
N GLN A 247 -12.27 17.34 3.35
CA GLN A 247 -11.51 18.57 3.11
C GLN A 247 -11.91 19.16 1.77
N VAL A 248 -12.11 20.48 1.75
CA VAL A 248 -12.50 21.20 0.54
C VAL A 248 -11.53 22.35 0.32
N SER A 249 -10.85 22.33 -0.82
CA SER A 249 -9.80 23.27 -1.15
C SER A 249 -10.05 23.92 -2.50
N ASN A 250 -9.56 25.15 -2.66
CA ASN A 250 -9.62 25.82 -3.95
C ASN A 250 -8.51 25.31 -4.87
N VAL A 251 -8.82 25.19 -6.16
CA VAL A 251 -7.84 24.88 -7.20
C VAL A 251 -7.79 26.06 -8.17
N GLY A 252 -6.80 26.94 -8.03
CA GLY A 252 -6.63 28.11 -8.90
C GLY A 252 -6.72 29.45 -8.15
N ASP A 253 -7.09 30.51 -8.88
CA ASP A 253 -7.09 31.90 -8.38
C ASP A 253 -8.43 32.34 -7.76
N SER A 254 -9.28 31.39 -7.40
CA SER A 254 -10.60 31.65 -6.82
C SER A 254 -10.59 31.67 -5.29
N TYR A 255 -11.72 32.07 -4.67
CA TYR A 255 -11.95 31.90 -3.22
C TYR A 255 -13.14 30.97 -2.97
N LEU A 256 -13.09 30.23 -1.85
CA LEU A 256 -14.20 29.36 -1.42
C LEU A 256 -15.19 30.22 -0.64
N SER A 257 -16.47 30.05 -0.92
CA SER A 257 -17.54 30.62 -0.12
C SER A 257 -18.53 29.52 0.21
N VAL A 258 -18.68 29.25 1.51
CA VAL A 258 -19.81 28.47 2.02
C VAL A 258 -21.00 29.41 2.03
N ILE A 259 -21.84 29.28 1.02
CA ILE A 259 -23.03 30.13 0.92
C ILE A 259 -24.16 29.35 1.57
N SER A 260 -24.52 29.73 2.79
CA SER A 260 -25.85 29.46 3.32
C SER A 260 -26.70 30.69 3.03
N SER A 261 -27.60 30.65 2.05
CA SER A 261 -28.45 31.82 1.83
C SER A 261 -29.85 31.53 1.36
N SER A 262 -30.80 31.96 2.17
CA SER A 262 -31.87 32.79 1.63
C SER A 262 -31.24 34.14 1.19
N PHE A 263 -30.73 34.26 -0.04
CA PHE A 263 -30.27 35.55 -0.59
C PHE A 263 -31.34 36.23 -1.43
N ARG A 264 -31.51 37.54 -1.20
CA ARG A 264 -32.33 38.45 -2.00
C ARG A 264 -31.47 39.06 -3.09
N ALA A 265 -31.83 38.87 -4.36
CA ALA A 265 -31.25 39.66 -5.45
C ALA A 265 -31.96 41.02 -5.57
N GLU A 266 -31.20 42.12 -5.54
CA GLU A 266 -31.69 43.46 -5.91
C GLU A 266 -31.60 43.65 -7.43
N ASP A 267 -32.74 43.96 -8.07
CA ASP A 267 -32.77 44.58 -9.40
C ASP A 267 -32.40 46.07 -9.26
N PRO A 268 -31.38 46.59 -9.98
CA PRO A 268 -31.01 48.01 -9.95
C PRO A 268 -32.12 48.99 -10.36
N ASN A 269 -33.24 48.50 -10.92
CA ASN A 269 -34.26 49.35 -11.54
C ASN A 269 -35.61 49.44 -10.80
N ASN A 270 -35.78 48.86 -9.60
CA ASN A 270 -36.89 49.10 -8.65
C ASN A 270 -38.32 48.93 -9.24
N SER A 271 -39.15 47.96 -8.84
CA SER A 271 -39.98 48.10 -7.63
C SER A 271 -40.93 46.92 -7.38
N LYS A 272 -40.46 45.67 -7.54
CA LYS A 272 -41.15 44.50 -6.98
C LYS A 272 -40.11 43.57 -6.36
N GLN A 273 -40.06 43.58 -5.03
CA GLN A 273 -39.44 42.50 -4.27
C GLN A 273 -40.32 41.27 -4.46
N THR A 274 -39.92 40.40 -5.37
CA THR A 274 -40.43 39.04 -5.45
C THR A 274 -39.39 38.16 -4.78
N ILE A 275 -39.78 37.48 -3.71
CA ILE A 275 -39.06 36.30 -3.25
C ILE A 275 -39.20 35.30 -4.40
N LEU A 276 -38.14 35.14 -5.20
CA LEU A 276 -38.07 34.12 -6.23
C LEU A 276 -37.75 32.82 -5.51
N GLY A 277 -38.78 32.06 -5.14
CA GLY A 277 -38.71 30.64 -4.79
C GLY A 277 -37.66 30.24 -3.75
N ASP A 278 -38.15 29.76 -2.62
CA ASP A 278 -37.38 29.26 -1.49
C ASP A 278 -36.61 27.98 -1.91
N ASN A 279 -35.46 28.14 -2.57
CA ASN A 279 -34.72 27.05 -3.20
C ASN A 279 -33.35 26.84 -2.55
N HIS A 280 -33.16 25.67 -1.94
CA HIS A 280 -31.96 24.81 -2.06
C HIS A 280 -30.60 25.53 -2.29
N ALA A 281 -30.20 26.45 -1.41
CA ALA A 281 -28.99 27.27 -1.59
C ALA A 281 -28.08 27.27 -0.36
N SER A 282 -27.90 26.08 0.23
CA SER A 282 -26.75 25.74 1.04
C SER A 282 -25.79 24.93 0.16
N GLY A 283 -24.49 25.19 0.25
CA GLY A 283 -23.50 24.51 -0.59
C GLY A 283 -22.17 25.25 -0.63
N ILE A 284 -21.15 24.57 -1.16
CA ILE A 284 -19.86 25.20 -1.42
C ILE A 284 -19.85 25.77 -2.82
N SER A 285 -19.46 27.03 -2.93
CA SER A 285 -19.23 27.68 -4.20
C SER A 285 -17.81 28.20 -4.36
N ASN A 286 -17.34 28.15 -5.60
CA ASN A 286 -16.14 28.86 -6.03
C ASN A 286 -16.61 30.18 -6.68
N GLN A 287 -16.07 31.29 -6.18
CA GLN A 287 -16.37 32.63 -6.67
C GLN A 287 -15.10 33.31 -7.20
N GLY A 288 -15.24 34.04 -8.32
CA GLY A 288 -14.33 35.13 -8.67
C GLY A 288 -13.03 34.81 -9.43
N GLY A 289 -12.88 33.65 -10.07
CA GLY A 289 -11.64 33.30 -10.80
C GLY A 289 -11.77 32.15 -11.82
N GLU A 290 -10.67 31.85 -12.53
CA GLU A 290 -10.49 30.60 -13.27
C GLU A 290 -9.98 29.52 -12.29
N GLY A 291 -10.72 28.43 -12.13
CA GLY A 291 -10.38 27.36 -11.19
C GLY A 291 -11.57 26.52 -10.75
N GLY A 292 -11.28 25.48 -9.96
CA GLY A 292 -12.26 24.52 -9.44
C GLY A 292 -12.24 24.37 -7.93
N ILE A 293 -13.03 23.43 -7.43
CA ILE A 293 -13.08 23.00 -6.04
C ILE A 293 -12.59 21.55 -5.98
N LEU A 294 -11.63 21.25 -5.11
CA LEU A 294 -11.17 19.89 -4.83
C LEU A 294 -11.71 19.41 -3.48
N PHE A 295 -12.41 18.29 -3.52
CA PHE A 295 -12.95 17.58 -2.37
C PHE A 295 -12.07 16.35 -2.09
N THR A 296 -11.38 16.34 -0.95
CA THR A 296 -10.54 15.23 -0.49
C THR A 296 -11.24 14.48 0.62
N LEU A 297 -11.46 13.18 0.40
CA LEU A 297 -12.16 12.32 1.35
C LEU A 297 -11.26 12.02 2.57
N PRO A 298 -11.85 11.73 3.75
CA PRO A 298 -11.09 11.34 4.95
C PRO A 298 -10.42 9.94 4.85
N GLY A 299 -10.68 9.20 3.77
CA GLY A 299 -10.16 7.87 3.47
C GLY A 299 -10.56 7.45 2.06
N ALA A 300 -10.44 6.16 1.74
CA ALA A 300 -10.85 5.61 0.45
C ALA A 300 -12.37 5.37 0.40
N ALA A 301 -13.00 5.56 -0.76
CA ALA A 301 -14.38 5.14 -1.00
C ALA A 301 -14.51 4.31 -2.28
N GLN A 302 -15.54 3.47 -2.35
CA GLN A 302 -15.90 2.74 -3.58
C GLN A 302 -16.87 3.55 -4.45
N THR A 303 -17.74 4.33 -3.81
CA THR A 303 -18.69 5.21 -4.49
C THR A 303 -18.63 6.63 -3.96
N ILE A 304 -18.91 7.59 -4.85
CA ILE A 304 -19.23 8.97 -4.49
C ILE A 304 -20.52 9.38 -5.17
N SER A 305 -21.28 10.24 -4.51
CA SER A 305 -22.38 10.97 -5.14
C SER A 305 -22.47 12.37 -4.55
N PHE A 306 -22.96 13.32 -5.34
CA PHE A 306 -23.19 14.69 -4.91
C PHE A 306 -24.11 15.40 -5.88
N ASP A 307 -24.74 16.46 -5.41
CA ASP A 307 -25.49 17.38 -6.24
C ASP A 307 -24.61 18.55 -6.63
N TYR A 308 -24.77 19.02 -7.86
CA TYR A 308 -24.01 20.16 -8.35
C TYR A 308 -24.83 21.03 -9.28
N ALA A 309 -24.49 22.32 -9.36
CA ALA A 309 -25.01 23.24 -10.36
C ALA A 309 -23.84 23.97 -11.04
N VAL A 310 -23.85 23.95 -12.38
CA VAL A 310 -22.84 24.56 -13.26
C VAL A 310 -21.42 23.99 -13.08
N ALA A 311 -21.01 23.08 -13.97
CA ALA A 311 -19.64 22.56 -14.00
C ALA A 311 -19.06 22.58 -15.42
N GLN A 312 -17.80 23.00 -15.58
CA GLN A 312 -17.02 22.93 -16.82
C GLN A 312 -16.25 21.62 -16.95
N SER A 313 -15.85 21.02 -15.83
CA SER A 313 -15.40 19.64 -15.79
C SER A 313 -15.61 19.02 -14.42
N LEU A 314 -15.66 17.69 -14.39
CA LEU A 314 -15.65 16.90 -13.18
C LEU A 314 -14.57 15.85 -13.30
N THR A 315 -13.64 15.81 -12.35
CA THR A 315 -12.54 14.82 -12.32
C THR A 315 -12.62 14.01 -11.04
N ILE A 316 -12.41 12.71 -11.13
CA ILE A 316 -12.33 11.79 -9.99
C ILE A 316 -10.93 11.21 -9.95
N TYR A 317 -10.35 11.18 -8.75
CA TYR A 317 -9.01 10.71 -8.49
C TYR A 317 -9.02 9.51 -7.55
N ASP A 318 -8.09 8.58 -7.80
CA ASP A 318 -7.78 7.55 -6.82
C ASP A 318 -7.03 8.12 -5.60
N THR A 319 -6.74 7.26 -4.62
CA THR A 319 -5.98 7.63 -3.41
C THR A 319 -4.55 8.09 -3.69
N ASN A 320 -4.01 7.76 -4.87
CA ASN A 320 -2.69 8.17 -5.33
C ASN A 320 -2.74 9.41 -6.23
N HIS A 321 -3.90 10.06 -6.30
CA HIS A 321 -4.17 11.25 -7.10
C HIS A 321 -4.08 11.03 -8.63
N ASN A 322 -4.20 9.79 -9.11
CA ASN A 322 -4.35 9.51 -10.53
C ASN A 322 -5.80 9.72 -10.97
N VAL A 323 -5.99 10.30 -12.15
CA VAL A 323 -7.32 10.48 -12.74
C VAL A 323 -7.92 9.13 -13.12
N ILE A 324 -9.06 8.77 -12.51
CA ILE A 324 -9.80 7.53 -12.79
C ILE A 324 -11.11 7.78 -13.55
N ALA A 325 -11.62 9.01 -13.51
CA ALA A 325 -12.70 9.46 -14.39
C ALA A 325 -12.59 10.98 -14.64
N HIS A 326 -12.99 11.42 -15.83
CA HIS A 326 -13.02 12.83 -16.21
C HIS A 326 -14.19 13.08 -17.16
N MET A 327 -14.98 14.11 -16.87
CA MET A 327 -16.19 14.47 -17.61
C MET A 327 -16.18 15.97 -17.95
N VAL A 328 -16.71 16.31 -19.12
CA VAL A 328 -16.83 17.68 -19.62
C VAL A 328 -18.24 17.89 -20.22
N PRO A 329 -18.77 19.13 -20.25
CA PRO A 329 -20.06 19.43 -20.85
C PRO A 329 -20.15 19.03 -22.32
N ASP A 330 -21.29 18.46 -22.72
CA ASP A 330 -21.69 18.39 -24.12
C ASP A 330 -22.72 19.50 -24.38
N TYR A 331 -22.29 20.53 -25.11
CA TYR A 331 -23.10 21.72 -25.43
C TYR A 331 -24.36 21.42 -26.29
N ASN A 332 -24.58 20.18 -26.73
CA ASN A 332 -25.69 19.80 -27.62
C ASN A 332 -26.84 19.02 -26.95
N ASN A 333 -26.72 18.61 -25.69
CA ASN A 333 -27.77 17.85 -24.99
C ASN A 333 -28.21 18.58 -23.72
N GLY A 334 -29.44 19.08 -23.73
CA GLY A 334 -30.10 19.58 -22.52
C GLY A 334 -30.32 18.44 -21.52
N SER A 335 -30.05 18.73 -20.24
CA SER A 335 -30.27 17.88 -19.05
C SER A 335 -29.73 16.45 -19.15
N GLY A 336 -28.48 16.24 -18.73
CA GLY A 336 -27.90 14.89 -18.55
C GLY A 336 -28.25 14.28 -17.20
N SER A 337 -28.39 12.96 -17.16
CA SER A 337 -28.73 12.14 -16.00
C SER A 337 -27.48 11.43 -15.49
N GLY A 338 -26.50 12.19 -14.98
CA GLY A 338 -25.54 11.75 -13.94
C GLY A 338 -24.69 10.48 -14.12
N VAL A 339 -24.75 9.75 -15.24
CA VAL A 339 -23.94 8.55 -15.51
C VAL A 339 -22.72 8.95 -16.34
N ILE A 340 -21.57 8.27 -16.14
CA ILE A 340 -20.37 8.46 -16.97
C ILE A 340 -20.77 8.36 -18.46
N GLY A 341 -20.72 9.49 -19.17
CA GLY A 341 -21.12 9.61 -20.58
C GLY A 341 -22.30 10.54 -20.86
N ASP A 342 -23.01 11.01 -19.82
CA ASP A 342 -24.06 12.02 -19.95
C ASP A 342 -23.49 13.45 -19.92
N ALA A 343 -24.20 14.38 -20.56
CA ALA A 343 -23.81 15.78 -20.64
C ALA A 343 -23.92 16.49 -19.27
N ILE A 344 -22.89 17.26 -18.91
CA ILE A 344 -22.94 18.14 -17.73
C ILE A 344 -23.84 19.35 -18.02
N SER A 345 -24.74 19.72 -17.09
CA SER A 345 -25.64 20.87 -17.27
C SER A 345 -24.90 22.21 -17.22
N THR A 346 -25.27 23.12 -18.15
CA THR A 346 -24.86 24.53 -18.14
C THR A 346 -25.99 25.47 -17.72
N ASP A 347 -27.21 24.93 -17.59
CA ASP A 347 -28.34 25.64 -17.01
C ASP A 347 -28.15 25.60 -15.49
N TYR A 348 -28.48 26.70 -14.79
CA TYR A 348 -28.37 26.87 -13.32
C TYR A 348 -29.24 25.90 -12.49
N SER A 349 -29.62 24.77 -13.08
CA SER A 349 -30.37 23.66 -12.52
C SER A 349 -29.43 22.71 -11.77
N TRP A 350 -29.84 22.29 -10.58
CA TRP A 350 -29.18 21.22 -9.84
C TRP A 350 -29.22 19.90 -10.60
N CYS A 351 -28.08 19.20 -10.61
CA CYS A 351 -27.87 17.91 -11.23
C CYS A 351 -27.30 16.94 -10.20
N HIS A 352 -27.74 15.68 -10.25
CA HIS A 352 -27.19 14.62 -9.44
C HIS A 352 -26.03 13.94 -10.16
N PHE A 353 -24.94 13.68 -9.43
CA PHE A 353 -23.81 12.90 -9.91
C PHE A 353 -23.62 11.66 -9.04
N GLU A 354 -23.34 10.52 -9.68
CA GLU A 354 -22.95 9.30 -8.99
C GLU A 354 -21.84 8.56 -9.74
N TYR A 355 -20.84 8.06 -9.01
CA TYR A 355 -19.76 7.26 -9.56
C TYR A 355 -19.41 6.10 -8.64
N THR A 356 -19.27 4.91 -9.23
CA THR A 356 -18.70 3.73 -8.60
C THR A 356 -17.37 3.39 -9.27
N ALA A 357 -16.29 3.34 -8.50
CA ALA A 357 -14.99 2.95 -9.03
C ALA A 357 -14.98 1.48 -9.48
N PRO A 358 -14.17 1.10 -10.49
CA PRO A 358 -13.95 -0.29 -10.85
C PRO A 358 -13.41 -1.13 -9.68
N GLN A 359 -13.58 -2.46 -9.73
CA GLN A 359 -13.00 -3.33 -8.71
C GLN A 359 -11.49 -3.16 -8.60
N GLY A 360 -11.00 -3.03 -7.36
CA GLY A 360 -9.58 -2.82 -7.05
C GLY A 360 -9.12 -1.36 -7.19
N VAL A 361 -10.01 -0.44 -7.56
CA VAL A 361 -9.77 1.00 -7.56
C VAL A 361 -10.61 1.63 -6.46
N THR A 362 -10.01 2.55 -5.70
CA THR A 362 -10.71 3.34 -4.68
C THR A 362 -10.61 4.82 -5.01
N ILE A 363 -11.59 5.59 -4.54
CA ILE A 363 -11.71 7.04 -4.75
C ILE A 363 -11.09 7.72 -3.54
N GLY A 364 -10.16 8.66 -3.77
CA GLY A 364 -9.56 9.49 -2.72
C GLY A 364 -10.04 10.94 -2.76
N SER A 365 -10.37 11.45 -3.94
CA SER A 365 -10.85 12.83 -4.11
C SER A 365 -11.60 13.03 -5.42
N PHE A 366 -12.34 14.12 -5.53
CA PHE A 366 -12.93 14.59 -6.78
C PHE A 366 -12.84 16.11 -6.89
N SER A 367 -12.78 16.64 -8.11
CA SER A 367 -12.76 18.08 -8.36
C SER A 367 -13.89 18.50 -9.28
N VAL A 368 -14.59 19.57 -8.91
CA VAL A 368 -15.59 20.25 -9.75
C VAL A 368 -14.97 21.54 -10.25
N ASP A 369 -14.68 21.63 -11.54
CA ASP A 369 -14.07 22.80 -12.15
C ASP A 369 -15.12 23.69 -12.80
N SER A 370 -15.24 24.94 -12.35
CA SER A 370 -15.93 26.01 -13.05
C SER A 370 -15.65 27.36 -12.39
N GLY A 371 -15.65 28.44 -13.18
CA GLY A 371 -15.57 29.80 -12.63
C GLY A 371 -16.78 30.21 -11.76
N PHE A 372 -17.78 29.33 -11.63
CA PHE A 372 -18.93 29.46 -10.75
C PHE A 372 -19.65 28.10 -10.65
N SER A 373 -19.40 27.34 -9.58
CA SER A 373 -20.05 26.04 -9.29
C SER A 373 -20.73 26.10 -7.94
N TRP A 374 -21.78 25.29 -7.79
CA TRP A 374 -22.27 24.87 -6.49
C TRP A 374 -22.18 23.36 -6.36
N VAL A 375 -21.79 22.90 -5.18
CA VAL A 375 -21.77 21.48 -4.82
C VAL A 375 -22.42 21.31 -3.46
N ASP A 376 -23.29 20.32 -3.35
CA ASP A 376 -23.97 19.94 -2.13
C ASP A 376 -24.22 18.42 -2.07
N ASN A 377 -24.72 17.92 -0.94
CA ASN A 377 -25.11 16.52 -0.74
C ASN A 377 -23.99 15.53 -1.07
N VAL A 378 -22.76 15.83 -0.64
CA VAL A 378 -21.61 14.97 -0.90
C VAL A 378 -21.70 13.73 -0.04
N ASN A 379 -21.73 12.56 -0.67
CA ASN A 379 -21.75 11.26 -0.02
C ASN A 379 -20.59 10.40 -0.56
N TRP A 380 -19.95 9.64 0.32
CA TRP A 380 -18.96 8.62 -0.03
C TRP A 380 -19.26 7.32 0.70
N SER A 381 -19.08 6.17 0.04
CA SER A 381 -19.41 4.87 0.63
C SER A 381 -18.44 3.75 0.25
N THR A 382 -18.27 2.79 1.15
CA THR A 382 -17.51 1.55 0.93
C THR A 382 -18.24 0.51 0.07
N SER A 383 -19.52 0.71 -0.21
CA SER A 383 -20.36 -0.22 -0.99
C SER A 383 -21.10 0.50 -2.12
N GLY A 384 -21.48 -0.24 -3.15
CA GLY A 384 -22.26 0.21 -4.31
C GLY A 384 -23.70 0.65 -4.00
N SER A 385 -23.93 1.30 -2.86
CA SER A 385 -25.21 1.89 -2.51
C SER A 385 -25.28 3.30 -3.05
N THR A 386 -26.19 3.48 -3.99
CA THR A 386 -26.71 4.75 -4.48
C THR A 386 -27.18 5.62 -3.33
N SER A 387 -26.97 6.93 -3.45
CA SER A 387 -27.66 7.92 -2.63
C SER A 387 -29.15 7.58 -2.54
N PRO A 388 -29.81 7.68 -1.37
CA PRO A 388 -31.27 7.51 -1.27
C PRO A 388 -32.04 8.47 -2.18
N TRP A 389 -31.40 9.55 -2.67
CA TRP A 389 -32.02 10.51 -3.59
C TRP A 389 -32.03 10.06 -5.07
N SER A 390 -31.13 9.18 -5.51
CA SER A 390 -31.07 8.77 -6.93
C SER A 390 -32.08 7.68 -7.31
N GLN A 391 -32.79 7.10 -6.33
CA GLN A 391 -33.82 6.08 -6.56
C GLN A 391 -35.25 6.54 -6.29
N SER A 392 -35.49 7.80 -5.95
CA SER A 392 -36.86 8.34 -5.88
C SER A 392 -37.36 8.67 -7.29
N THR A 393 -37.70 7.64 -8.07
CA THR A 393 -38.50 7.81 -9.30
C THR A 393 -39.97 8.08 -9.00
N ASP A 394 -40.38 8.14 -7.73
CA ASP A 394 -41.73 8.47 -7.29
C ASP A 394 -41.67 9.38 -6.04
N ILE A 395 -41.34 10.66 -6.21
CA ILE A 395 -41.89 11.71 -5.34
C ILE A 395 -43.36 11.93 -5.78
N ASN A 396 -44.15 10.86 -5.85
CA ASN A 396 -45.58 10.98 -6.04
C ASN A 396 -46.17 11.36 -4.70
N ASN A 397 -46.14 12.65 -4.33
CA ASN A 397 -46.99 13.39 -3.39
C ASN A 397 -47.61 12.63 -2.17
N GLU A 398 -47.01 11.55 -1.67
CA GLU A 398 -47.62 10.62 -0.72
C GLU A 398 -46.64 10.09 0.34
N ALA A 399 -45.37 9.81 0.02
CA ALA A 399 -44.29 9.48 0.99
C ALA A 399 -42.91 9.27 0.30
N PHE A 400 -41.82 9.49 1.02
CA PHE A 400 -40.47 9.02 0.67
C PHE A 400 -40.33 7.53 1.00
N ASP A 401 -39.84 6.69 0.08
CA ASP A 401 -39.90 5.23 0.20
C ASP A 401 -38.51 4.56 0.25
N LEU A 402 -38.20 3.92 1.38
CA LEU A 402 -36.96 3.18 1.65
C LEU A 402 -37.10 1.66 1.44
N THR A 403 -38.22 1.13 0.93
CA THR A 403 -38.51 -0.33 0.90
C THR A 403 -37.78 -1.13 -0.20
N ASN A 404 -36.86 -0.51 -0.95
CA ASN A 404 -36.26 -1.12 -2.13
C ASN A 404 -35.09 -2.08 -1.82
N HIS A 405 -34.49 -2.05 -0.62
CA HIS A 405 -33.35 -2.86 -0.19
C HIS A 405 -33.32 -3.09 1.33
N ALA A 406 -32.43 -3.97 1.81
CA ALA A 406 -32.29 -4.27 3.24
C ALA A 406 -31.39 -3.26 3.96
N HIS A 407 -31.93 -2.59 4.98
CA HIS A 407 -31.22 -1.75 5.96
C HIS A 407 -30.64 -0.44 5.40
N ASN A 408 -31.52 0.41 4.89
CA ASN A 408 -31.20 1.73 4.36
C ASN A 408 -31.00 2.76 5.50
N THR A 409 -30.13 3.76 5.28
CA THR A 409 -30.03 4.93 6.16
C THR A 409 -30.38 6.19 5.38
N LEU A 410 -31.40 6.91 5.83
CA LEU A 410 -31.81 8.21 5.29
C LEU A 410 -31.39 9.28 6.30
N ALA A 411 -30.62 10.28 5.88
CA ALA A 411 -30.37 11.46 6.69
C ALA A 411 -31.25 12.60 6.21
N LEU A 412 -31.97 13.25 7.12
CA LEU A 412 -32.81 14.41 6.82
C LEU A 412 -32.45 15.57 7.76
N SER A 413 -32.47 16.77 7.21
CA SER A 413 -32.49 18.03 7.94
C SER A 413 -33.94 18.54 8.09
N TYR A 414 -34.13 19.57 8.93
CA TYR A 414 -35.40 20.31 8.98
C TYR A 414 -35.81 20.83 7.59
N ASN A 415 -34.85 21.35 6.82
CA ASN A 415 -35.10 21.90 5.48
C ASN A 415 -35.59 20.82 4.51
N ASP A 416 -35.00 19.61 4.56
CA ASP A 416 -35.45 18.50 3.72
C ASP A 416 -36.90 18.13 3.98
N VAL A 417 -37.30 18.16 5.26
CA VAL A 417 -38.65 17.80 5.68
C VAL A 417 -39.65 18.87 5.27
N ILE A 418 -39.36 20.16 5.53
CA ILE A 418 -40.31 21.24 5.22
C ILE A 418 -40.46 21.47 3.71
N THR A 419 -39.39 21.30 2.92
CA THR A 419 -39.44 21.52 1.47
C THR A 419 -40.26 20.46 0.74
N HIS A 420 -40.38 19.26 1.31
CA HIS A 420 -41.12 18.15 0.70
C HIS A 420 -42.42 17.80 1.46
N ALA A 421 -42.75 18.54 2.51
CA ALA A 421 -43.99 18.34 3.24
C ALA A 421 -45.19 18.86 2.44
N GLU A 422 -46.32 18.17 2.59
CA GLU A 422 -47.57 18.48 1.91
C GLU A 422 -48.70 18.64 2.93
N GLN A 423 -49.60 19.58 2.67
CA GLN A 423 -50.66 19.89 3.62
C GLN A 423 -51.67 18.74 3.70
N ASN A 424 -51.93 18.24 4.91
CA ASN A 424 -52.91 17.20 5.20
C ASN A 424 -52.68 15.85 4.49
N LEU A 425 -51.43 15.41 4.36
CA LEU A 425 -51.07 14.17 3.68
C LEU A 425 -51.82 12.94 4.22
N TYR A 426 -51.77 12.70 5.54
CA TYR A 426 -52.42 11.57 6.22
C TYR A 426 -53.32 11.99 7.39
N ILE A 427 -53.05 13.14 8.01
CA ILE A 427 -53.84 13.71 9.11
C ILE A 427 -54.50 15.00 8.59
N GLN A 428 -55.81 15.15 8.79
CA GLN A 428 -56.57 16.30 8.28
C GLN A 428 -56.65 17.43 9.34
N ASP A 429 -55.50 17.98 9.74
CA ASP A 429 -55.39 18.97 10.83
C ASP A 429 -54.84 20.35 10.41
N GLY A 430 -54.58 20.53 9.12
CA GLY A 430 -54.07 21.78 8.53
C GLY A 430 -52.55 21.91 8.53
N LYS A 431 -51.81 20.91 9.02
CA LYS A 431 -50.34 20.92 9.03
C LYS A 431 -49.73 20.42 7.73
N GLU A 432 -48.52 20.89 7.48
CA GLU A 432 -47.63 20.33 6.45
C GLU A 432 -47.07 19.00 6.97
N GLN A 433 -47.14 17.96 6.15
CA GLN A 433 -46.83 16.58 6.54
C GLN A 433 -45.85 15.93 5.56
N PHE A 434 -44.77 15.35 6.08
CA PHE A 434 -43.81 14.58 5.32
C PHE A 434 -43.78 13.13 5.79
N ALA A 435 -44.06 12.18 4.91
CA ALA A 435 -44.13 10.76 5.28
C ALA A 435 -42.95 9.96 4.74
N ILE A 436 -42.47 9.01 5.55
CA ILE A 436 -41.34 8.16 5.28
C ILE A 436 -41.77 6.70 5.45
N LYS A 437 -41.68 5.93 4.38
CA LYS A 437 -41.92 4.49 4.33
C LYS A 437 -40.58 3.76 4.35
N GLY A 438 -40.53 2.59 4.99
CA GLY A 438 -39.33 1.78 5.08
C GLY A 438 -39.56 0.44 5.74
N ASP A 439 -38.58 -0.45 5.60
CA ASP A 439 -38.56 -1.80 6.13
C ASP A 439 -37.88 -1.87 7.50
N ASN A 440 -38.04 -3.02 8.17
CA ASN A 440 -37.47 -3.22 9.49
C ASN A 440 -35.93 -3.23 9.46
N GLY A 441 -35.33 -2.29 10.20
CA GLY A 441 -33.89 -2.10 10.26
C GLY A 441 -33.36 -1.00 9.35
N ASP A 442 -34.25 -0.27 8.66
CA ASP A 442 -33.90 1.03 8.11
C ASP A 442 -33.73 2.06 9.24
N VAL A 443 -32.88 3.06 9.02
CA VAL A 443 -32.55 4.10 9.99
C VAL A 443 -32.83 5.47 9.38
N LEU A 444 -33.61 6.30 10.05
CA LEU A 444 -33.73 7.72 9.78
C LEU A 444 -32.82 8.49 10.74
N GLN A 445 -31.81 9.16 10.22
CA GLN A 445 -30.98 10.10 10.95
C GLN A 445 -31.53 11.51 10.76
N LEU A 446 -32.06 12.10 11.83
CA LEU A 446 -32.62 13.44 11.80
C LEU A 446 -31.63 14.40 12.45
N LYS A 447 -31.10 15.33 11.67
CA LYS A 447 -30.19 16.36 12.18
C LYS A 447 -31.00 17.40 12.97
N VAL A 448 -30.68 17.57 14.25
CA VAL A 448 -31.30 18.55 15.14
C VAL A 448 -30.37 19.75 15.20
N ALA A 449 -30.79 20.94 14.74
CA ALA A 449 -29.92 22.11 14.78
C ALA A 449 -29.72 22.63 16.23
N ASP A 450 -28.58 23.30 16.44
CA ASP A 450 -27.96 23.63 17.74
C ASP A 450 -28.71 24.63 18.65
N PHE A 451 -30.00 24.95 18.41
CA PHE A 451 -30.72 25.94 19.22
C PHE A 451 -32.15 25.51 19.62
N ASP A 452 -32.56 25.98 20.80
CA ASP A 452 -33.75 25.67 21.65
C ASP A 452 -35.16 25.69 20.99
N HIS A 453 -35.30 25.61 19.66
CA HIS A 453 -36.58 25.61 18.93
C HIS A 453 -36.85 24.35 18.08
N ASP A 454 -35.87 23.45 17.91
CA ASP A 454 -35.91 22.40 16.87
C ASP A 454 -36.19 20.97 17.37
N SER A 455 -36.97 20.81 18.46
CA SER A 455 -37.28 19.47 18.95
C SER A 455 -38.49 18.87 18.23
N TRP A 456 -38.27 17.76 17.53
CA TRP A 456 -39.32 16.87 17.04
C TRP A 456 -39.90 16.05 18.18
N ILE A 457 -41.19 16.21 18.45
CA ILE A 457 -41.89 15.58 19.56
C ILE A 457 -42.79 14.49 19.01
N ASN A 458 -42.64 13.24 19.48
CA ASN A 458 -43.59 12.18 19.16
C ASN A 458 -44.96 12.53 19.77
N THR A 459 -45.97 12.75 18.93
CA THR A 459 -47.34 13.13 19.33
C THR A 459 -48.32 11.97 19.24
N GLY A 460 -47.88 10.80 18.78
CA GLY A 460 -48.68 9.59 18.68
C GLY A 460 -48.41 8.84 17.37
N SER A 461 -49.45 8.18 16.86
CA SER A 461 -49.37 7.37 15.65
C SER A 461 -50.62 7.54 14.79
N VAL A 462 -50.49 7.40 13.47
CA VAL A 462 -51.61 7.39 12.53
C VAL A 462 -51.55 6.16 11.62
N SER A 463 -52.73 5.67 11.22
CA SER A 463 -52.85 4.57 10.25
C SER A 463 -53.23 5.10 8.88
N ALA A 464 -52.47 4.74 7.85
CA ALA A 464 -52.85 4.92 6.46
C ALA A 464 -53.08 3.54 5.82
N GLY A 465 -54.35 3.13 5.73
CA GLY A 465 -54.71 1.77 5.30
C GLY A 465 -54.20 0.72 6.30
N VAL A 466 -53.31 -0.17 5.85
CA VAL A 466 -52.70 -1.22 6.70
C VAL A 466 -51.35 -0.79 7.29
N VAL A 467 -50.80 0.35 6.87
CA VAL A 467 -49.51 0.86 7.32
C VAL A 467 -49.70 1.76 8.54
N GLN A 468 -48.80 1.64 9.51
CA GLN A 468 -48.79 2.44 10.74
C GLN A 468 -47.57 3.35 10.74
N TYR A 469 -47.77 4.61 11.10
CA TYR A 469 -46.73 5.62 11.22
C TYR A 469 -46.70 6.20 12.62
N ASP A 470 -45.50 6.39 13.18
CA ASP A 470 -45.26 7.28 14.31
C ASP A 470 -45.26 8.73 13.81
N VAL A 471 -45.95 9.61 14.52
CA VAL A 471 -46.11 11.02 14.18
C VAL A 471 -45.21 11.85 15.08
N TYR A 472 -44.31 12.62 14.45
CA TYR A 472 -43.43 13.57 15.12
C TYR A 472 -43.80 14.97 14.69
N GLN A 473 -44.18 15.82 15.64
CA GLN A 473 -44.51 17.23 15.38
C GLN A 473 -43.32 18.12 15.70
N HIS A 474 -43.03 19.09 14.84
CA HIS A 474 -42.02 20.11 15.12
C HIS A 474 -42.52 21.08 16.21
N ALA A 475 -41.70 21.39 17.21
CA ALA A 475 -42.10 22.24 18.33
C ALA A 475 -42.32 23.72 17.96
N GLY A 476 -41.66 24.19 16.90
CA GLY A 476 -41.72 25.59 16.44
C GLY A 476 -42.68 25.88 15.29
N ASP A 477 -43.13 24.85 14.55
CA ASP A 477 -43.76 25.03 13.24
C ASP A 477 -45.00 24.17 13.00
N ASN A 478 -45.72 24.51 11.93
CA ASN A 478 -46.90 23.80 11.44
C ASN A 478 -46.51 22.55 10.63
N LEU A 479 -45.56 21.75 11.13
CA LEU A 479 -44.88 20.68 10.40
C LEU A 479 -44.92 19.36 11.17
N GLU A 480 -45.23 18.27 10.46
CA GLU A 480 -45.28 16.91 10.97
C GLU A 480 -44.48 15.94 10.09
N MET A 481 -43.82 14.99 10.74
CA MET A 481 -43.12 13.89 10.11
C MET A 481 -43.79 12.57 10.48
N LEU A 482 -44.10 11.75 9.49
CA LEU A 482 -44.76 10.46 9.66
C LEU A 482 -43.78 9.35 9.30
N ILE A 483 -43.31 8.60 10.30
CA ILE A 483 -42.29 7.57 10.12
C ILE A 483 -42.94 6.19 10.23
N GLN A 484 -42.86 5.37 9.18
CA GLN A 484 -43.46 4.04 9.19
C GLN A 484 -42.84 3.14 10.27
N HIS A 485 -43.69 2.41 10.99
CA HIS A 485 -43.24 1.42 11.97
C HIS A 485 -42.26 0.42 11.34
N GLY A 486 -41.04 0.33 11.89
CA GLY A 486 -39.96 -0.50 11.37
C GLY A 486 -38.69 0.30 11.07
N VAL A 487 -38.84 1.59 10.74
CA VAL A 487 -37.74 2.54 10.59
C VAL A 487 -37.31 3.07 11.97
N GLN A 488 -36.02 3.02 12.29
CA GLN A 488 -35.47 3.52 13.54
C GLN A 488 -35.11 5.00 13.41
N LEU A 489 -35.68 5.87 14.26
CA LEU A 489 -35.31 7.28 14.31
C LEU A 489 -34.10 7.50 15.24
N HIS A 490 -33.02 8.04 14.69
CA HIS A 490 -31.87 8.55 15.43
C HIS A 490 -31.81 10.07 15.29
N GLN A 491 -31.98 10.79 16.39
CA GLN A 491 -31.71 12.23 16.42
C GLN A 491 -30.21 12.44 16.61
N VAL A 492 -29.57 13.11 15.67
CA VAL A 492 -28.14 13.39 15.67
C VAL A 492 -27.96 14.89 15.88
N ILE A 493 -27.17 15.26 16.89
CA ILE A 493 -26.79 16.65 17.21
C ILE A 493 -25.61 17.03 16.33
#